data_AF-A0AAD5UWW4-F1
#
_entry.id   AF-A0AAD5UWW4-F1
#
_cell.length_a   1.000
_cell.length_b   1.000
_cell.length_c   1.000
_cell.angle_alpha   90.00
_cell.angle_beta   90.00
_cell.angle_gamma   90.00
#
_symmetry.space_group_name_H-M   'P 1'
#
loop_
_entity.id
_entity.type
_entity.pdbx_description
1 polymer ?
#
loop_
_entity_poly.entity_id
_entity_poly.type
_entity_poly.pdbx_seq_one_letter_code
_entity_poly.pdbx_strand_id
1 'polypeptide(L)'
;MPTHKQVGHIEGSIINRNRSRGRFLAVLDEESDELHKVSQGLFDKNGMVKASVVGSEFHKGLGVWGRELDQGLLVYVGSVRVNTESRVITRAADPFGFFVIAWPTPIGGGGLTKEAFKTERDALVNFFRQNGFRRIGRTQFFGYAPSPSHPSRAIGPNEDSDGYMEPLDDEDYDTPVDPGNALAAARRQEAKYPIHFAIGDASRLNYLGFPYNQAAPSIIPVISDAFLRDPESVHKRDQNGMTPLHIAAGFGCSDAIEALLSPGILAHSPSDINRRDNTEGKTPLECLEADIRSTREFADAMLTDADQKPASDAHMRSLWVLKRALGENVGTMAEYMRQYKWGCTCGECWEGWFSRRMRYRIKFGAGDLYQMMEDSRLRFGDDGTILTPGVDELPSILQLQVTGAFYDSYREVVRGIYQICDGQEGVPSVSNVFQATKHSGRIFYTKGGSAKHALEAVMRRVKAASPAGDGVGVFDQNAEESGEWIRLPKCENDLEFRIVRIKLGLPGFSPEKEYPGGDEQGFGDDAMF
;
A
#
# COMPACT_ATOMS: atom_id res chain seq x y z
N MET A 1 -47.61 -21.69 10.99
CA MET A 1 -46.47 -20.82 10.62
C MET A 1 -45.51 -21.66 9.81
N PRO A 2 -45.03 -21.24 8.63
CA PRO A 2 -44.08 -22.04 7.89
C PRO A 2 -42.75 -22.02 8.66
N THR A 3 -42.32 -23.17 9.14
CA THR A 3 -40.97 -23.39 9.66
C THR A 3 -40.01 -23.32 8.48
N HIS A 4 -39.37 -22.16 8.29
CA HIS A 4 -38.31 -22.03 7.30
C HIS A 4 -37.17 -23.00 7.68
N LYS A 5 -36.96 -24.05 6.88
CA LYS A 5 -35.85 -24.98 7.05
C LYS A 5 -34.55 -24.22 6.79
N GLN A 6 -33.61 -24.24 7.72
CA GLN A 6 -32.27 -23.66 7.52
C GLN A 6 -31.55 -24.42 6.41
N VAL A 7 -31.28 -23.74 5.30
CA VAL A 7 -30.63 -24.32 4.10
C VAL A 7 -29.11 -24.08 4.07
N GLY A 8 -28.59 -23.24 4.96
CA GLY A 8 -27.16 -22.95 5.07
C GLY A 8 -26.84 -21.92 6.15
N HIS A 9 -25.57 -21.58 6.24
CA HIS A 9 -24.98 -20.57 7.13
C HIS A 9 -23.91 -19.80 6.36
N ILE A 10 -23.87 -18.48 6.53
CA ILE A 10 -22.84 -17.59 5.97
C ILE A 10 -22.31 -16.75 7.12
N GLU A 11 -21.00 -16.64 7.19
CA GLU A 11 -20.26 -15.81 8.13
C GLU A 11 -19.31 -14.89 7.36
N GLY A 12 -19.11 -13.68 7.86
CA GLY A 12 -18.30 -12.68 7.19
C GLY A 12 -18.11 -11.43 8.04
N SER A 13 -17.32 -10.50 7.52
CA SER A 13 -16.93 -9.27 8.23
C SER A 13 -17.35 -8.05 7.41
N ILE A 14 -17.78 -6.98 8.08
CA ILE A 14 -17.98 -5.67 7.46
C ILE A 14 -16.74 -4.83 7.73
N ILE A 15 -16.02 -4.48 6.68
CA ILE A 15 -14.74 -3.79 6.77
C ILE A 15 -14.97 -2.30 6.51
N ASN A 16 -14.87 -1.50 7.56
CA ASN A 16 -14.85 -0.05 7.47
C ASN A 16 -13.42 0.48 7.32
N ARG A 17 -12.91 0.47 6.08
CA ARG A 17 -11.54 0.94 5.80
C ARG A 17 -11.27 2.39 6.20
N ASN A 18 -12.30 3.25 6.24
CA ASN A 18 -12.12 4.65 6.65
C ASN A 18 -11.67 4.74 8.11
N ARG A 19 -12.04 3.78 8.94
CA ARG A 19 -11.63 3.70 10.34
C ARG A 19 -10.26 3.08 10.57
N SER A 20 -9.56 2.63 9.53
CA SER A 20 -8.25 1.97 9.67
C SER A 20 -7.21 2.46 8.65
N ARG A 21 -7.43 3.61 8.01
CA ARG A 21 -6.50 4.14 7.00
C ARG A 21 -5.11 4.40 7.60
N GLY A 22 -4.06 4.02 6.86
CA GLY A 22 -2.68 4.07 7.32
C GLY A 22 -2.27 2.89 8.21
N ARG A 23 -3.24 2.15 8.77
CA ARG A 23 -3.04 0.89 9.51
C ARG A 23 -3.84 -0.27 8.92
N PHE A 24 -4.36 -0.12 7.69
CA PHE A 24 -5.37 -1.02 7.16
C PHE A 24 -4.88 -2.45 7.10
N LEU A 25 -3.64 -2.63 6.63
CA LEU A 25 -2.99 -3.95 6.56
C LEU A 25 -2.79 -4.57 7.95
N ALA A 26 -2.34 -3.78 8.93
CA ALA A 26 -2.11 -4.25 10.30
C ALA A 26 -3.41 -4.63 11.02
N VAL A 27 -4.46 -3.82 10.88
CA VAL A 27 -5.77 -4.13 11.48
C VAL A 27 -6.33 -5.44 10.93
N LEU A 28 -6.27 -5.66 9.61
CA LEU A 28 -6.77 -6.91 9.03
C LEU A 28 -5.89 -8.13 9.36
N ASP A 29 -4.60 -7.91 9.60
CA ASP A 29 -3.66 -8.95 10.08
C ASP A 29 -4.01 -9.41 11.50
N GLU A 30 -4.29 -8.46 12.39
CA GLU A 30 -4.69 -8.73 13.78
C GLU A 30 -6.01 -9.53 13.86
N GLU A 31 -6.91 -9.37 12.90
CA GLU A 31 -8.20 -10.07 12.86
C GLU A 31 -8.10 -11.53 12.38
N SER A 32 -7.40 -11.79 11.26
CA SER A 32 -7.16 -13.16 10.78
C SER A 32 -6.13 -13.25 9.64
N ASP A 33 -5.45 -14.39 9.54
CA ASP A 33 -4.58 -14.74 8.41
C ASP A 33 -5.30 -14.62 7.04
N GLU A 34 -6.61 -14.84 7.02
CA GLU A 34 -7.43 -14.77 5.81
C GLU A 34 -7.63 -13.32 5.37
N LEU A 35 -8.04 -12.44 6.30
CA LEU A 35 -8.18 -11.01 6.05
C LEU A 35 -6.84 -10.36 5.75
N HIS A 36 -5.75 -10.82 6.37
CA HIS A 36 -4.39 -10.43 6.00
C HIS A 36 -4.09 -10.67 4.51
N LYS A 37 -4.41 -11.87 4.00
CA LYS A 37 -4.20 -12.20 2.58
C LYS A 37 -5.07 -11.34 1.66
N VAL A 38 -6.31 -11.05 2.05
CA VAL A 38 -7.20 -10.15 1.30
C VAL A 38 -6.60 -8.74 1.26
N SER A 39 -6.18 -8.22 2.41
CA SER A 39 -5.62 -6.87 2.53
C SER A 39 -4.35 -6.73 1.70
N GLN A 40 -3.40 -7.65 1.83
CA GLN A 40 -2.16 -7.66 1.05
C GLN A 40 -2.39 -7.92 -0.44
N GLY A 41 -3.36 -8.74 -0.81
CA GLY A 41 -3.60 -9.09 -2.21
C GLY A 41 -4.28 -7.98 -3.01
N LEU A 42 -5.16 -7.21 -2.37
CA LEU A 42 -6.03 -6.25 -3.06
C LEU A 42 -5.73 -4.79 -2.74
N PHE A 43 -5.30 -4.46 -1.51
CA PHE A 43 -5.30 -3.08 -1.01
C PHE A 43 -3.91 -2.61 -0.57
N ASP A 44 -3.69 -1.30 -0.59
CA ASP A 44 -2.53 -0.66 0.04
C ASP A 44 -2.76 -0.39 1.53
N LYS A 45 -1.75 0.17 2.23
CA LYS A 45 -1.85 0.57 3.65
C LYS A 45 -2.99 1.54 3.99
N ASN A 46 -3.56 2.22 2.99
CA ASN A 46 -4.68 3.14 3.16
C ASN A 46 -6.04 2.50 2.86
N GLY A 47 -6.08 1.20 2.57
CA GLY A 47 -7.31 0.49 2.20
C GLY A 47 -7.79 0.82 0.79
N MET A 48 -6.92 1.37 -0.07
CA MET A 48 -7.21 1.68 -1.47
C MET A 48 -6.76 0.51 -2.35
N VAL A 49 -7.53 0.15 -3.37
CA VAL A 49 -7.19 -0.97 -4.26
C VAL A 49 -5.87 -0.69 -4.96
N LYS A 50 -4.95 -1.66 -4.98
CA LYS A 50 -3.61 -1.50 -5.55
C LYS A 50 -3.70 -1.12 -7.02
N ALA A 51 -2.86 -0.17 -7.45
CA ALA A 51 -2.82 0.27 -8.84
C ALA A 51 -2.53 -0.87 -9.84
N SER A 52 -1.76 -1.90 -9.42
CA SER A 52 -1.54 -3.09 -10.22
C SER A 52 -2.83 -3.87 -10.50
N VAL A 53 -3.75 -3.96 -9.53
CA VAL A 53 -4.99 -4.74 -9.64
C VAL A 53 -6.00 -4.11 -10.60
N VAL A 54 -5.97 -2.78 -10.78
CA VAL A 54 -6.96 -2.08 -11.61
C VAL A 54 -6.37 -1.42 -12.86
N GLY A 55 -5.08 -1.07 -12.82
CA GLY A 55 -4.41 -0.30 -13.88
C GLY A 55 -3.46 -1.12 -14.76
N SER A 56 -2.88 -2.21 -14.26
CA SER A 56 -1.90 -3.01 -15.03
C SER A 56 -2.54 -3.66 -16.25
N GLU A 57 -1.87 -3.63 -17.39
CA GLU A 57 -2.33 -4.36 -18.60
C GLU A 57 -2.48 -5.87 -18.34
N PHE A 58 -1.59 -6.43 -17.51
CA PHE A 58 -1.64 -7.84 -17.14
C PHE A 58 -2.43 -8.08 -15.85
N HIS A 59 -2.15 -7.42 -14.74
CA HIS A 59 -2.79 -7.82 -13.46
C HIS A 59 -4.28 -7.47 -13.36
N LYS A 60 -4.81 -6.55 -14.19
CA LYS A 60 -6.23 -6.14 -14.12
C LYS A 60 -7.24 -7.17 -14.60
N GLY A 61 -6.80 -8.32 -15.13
CA GLY A 61 -7.72 -9.34 -15.64
C GLY A 61 -8.60 -8.79 -16.76
N LEU A 62 -9.92 -8.93 -16.60
CA LEU A 62 -10.91 -8.36 -17.52
C LEU A 62 -11.06 -6.83 -17.39
N GLY A 63 -10.47 -6.20 -16.37
CA GLY A 63 -10.58 -4.75 -16.15
C GLY A 63 -12.00 -4.27 -15.80
N VAL A 64 -12.84 -5.17 -15.29
CA VAL A 64 -14.24 -4.86 -14.88
C VAL A 64 -14.34 -4.29 -13.47
N TRP A 65 -13.22 -4.24 -12.74
CA TRP A 65 -13.09 -3.65 -11.41
C TRP A 65 -12.11 -2.48 -11.48
N GLY A 66 -12.46 -1.39 -10.81
CA GLY A 66 -11.71 -0.15 -10.78
C GLY A 66 -11.65 0.46 -9.38
N ARG A 67 -11.45 1.79 -9.35
CA ARG A 67 -11.29 2.57 -8.12
C ARG A 67 -12.61 2.74 -7.36
N GLU A 68 -13.74 2.28 -7.88
CA GLU A 68 -14.99 2.15 -7.13
C GLU A 68 -14.84 1.25 -5.90
N LEU A 69 -13.88 0.31 -5.91
CA LEU A 69 -13.52 -0.49 -4.74
C LEU A 69 -12.91 0.35 -3.60
N ASP A 70 -12.51 1.60 -3.84
CA ASP A 70 -12.01 2.54 -2.82
C ASP A 70 -13.14 3.23 -2.04
N GLN A 71 -14.41 3.10 -2.47
CA GLN A 71 -15.57 3.79 -1.89
C GLN A 71 -16.54 2.89 -1.12
N GLY A 72 -17.06 3.40 0.00
CA GLY A 72 -18.01 2.67 0.87
C GLY A 72 -17.36 1.67 1.84
N LEU A 73 -18.21 0.82 2.43
CA LEU A 73 -17.79 -0.34 3.21
C LEU A 73 -17.49 -1.51 2.27
N LEU A 74 -16.68 -2.46 2.74
CA LEU A 74 -16.52 -3.75 2.07
C LEU A 74 -17.17 -4.83 2.93
N VAL A 75 -17.80 -5.81 2.29
CA VAL A 75 -18.25 -7.02 2.99
C VAL A 75 -17.34 -8.16 2.58
N TYR A 76 -16.71 -8.83 3.52
CA TYR A 76 -15.94 -10.04 3.26
C TYR A 76 -16.74 -11.27 3.67
N VAL A 77 -16.87 -12.25 2.78
CA VAL A 77 -17.47 -13.55 3.09
C VAL A 77 -16.36 -14.49 3.52
N GLY A 78 -16.34 -14.84 4.82
CA GLY A 78 -15.33 -15.72 5.39
C GLY A 78 -15.71 -17.20 5.27
N SER A 79 -16.93 -17.57 5.68
CA SER A 79 -17.36 -18.97 5.60
C SER A 79 -18.75 -19.12 5.00
N VAL A 80 -18.92 -20.12 4.14
CA VAL A 80 -20.22 -20.50 3.57
C VAL A 80 -20.40 -22.00 3.75
N ARG A 81 -21.47 -22.40 4.43
CA ARG A 81 -21.88 -23.80 4.58
C ARG A 81 -23.29 -23.95 4.06
N VAL A 82 -23.49 -24.78 3.03
CA VAL A 82 -24.82 -24.98 2.42
C VAL A 82 -25.20 -26.45 2.49
N ASN A 83 -26.43 -26.73 2.93
CA ASN A 83 -26.94 -28.10 3.09
C ASN A 83 -27.46 -28.71 1.78
N THR A 84 -27.73 -27.89 0.75
CA THR A 84 -28.18 -28.30 -0.60
C THR A 84 -27.96 -27.16 -1.61
N GLU A 85 -27.63 -27.47 -2.87
CA GLU A 85 -27.37 -26.49 -3.95
C GLU A 85 -28.45 -25.40 -4.04
N SER A 86 -28.07 -24.13 -3.84
CA SER A 86 -29.00 -23.02 -3.99
C SER A 86 -28.28 -21.68 -4.15
N ARG A 87 -28.93 -20.77 -4.90
CA ARG A 87 -28.57 -19.37 -5.21
C ARG A 87 -28.59 -18.44 -3.98
N VAL A 88 -28.13 -18.91 -2.81
CA VAL A 88 -28.35 -18.26 -1.50
C VAL A 88 -27.46 -17.02 -1.30
N ILE A 89 -26.22 -17.06 -1.79
CA ILE A 89 -25.23 -16.01 -1.50
C ILE A 89 -25.67 -14.66 -2.06
N THR A 90 -26.21 -14.63 -3.28
CA THR A 90 -26.61 -13.36 -3.92
C THR A 90 -27.73 -12.65 -3.19
N ARG A 91 -28.65 -13.38 -2.54
CA ARG A 91 -29.72 -12.79 -1.72
C ARG A 91 -29.23 -12.33 -0.35
N ALA A 92 -28.20 -12.99 0.20
CA ALA A 92 -27.58 -12.58 1.46
C ALA A 92 -26.66 -11.35 1.29
N ALA A 93 -26.10 -11.16 0.10
CA ALA A 93 -25.26 -10.02 -0.27
C ALA A 93 -26.06 -8.75 -0.63
N ASP A 94 -27.30 -8.90 -1.09
CA ASP A 94 -28.20 -7.82 -1.54
C ASP A 94 -28.55 -6.74 -0.48
N PRO A 95 -28.69 -7.02 0.84
CA PRO A 95 -29.21 -6.03 1.79
C PRO A 95 -28.29 -4.82 2.02
N PHE A 96 -27.00 -4.96 1.73
CA PHE A 96 -26.01 -3.99 2.18
C PHE A 96 -25.67 -2.92 1.13
N GLY A 97 -25.96 -3.16 -0.16
CA GLY A 97 -25.61 -2.23 -1.23
C GLY A 97 -24.09 -1.99 -1.40
N PHE A 98 -23.24 -2.79 -0.74
CA PHE A 98 -21.78 -2.72 -0.79
C PHE A 98 -21.18 -3.83 -1.65
N PHE A 99 -19.93 -3.62 -2.08
CA PHE A 99 -19.16 -4.67 -2.75
C PHE A 99 -18.86 -5.81 -1.77
N VAL A 100 -19.07 -7.04 -2.23
CA VAL A 100 -18.79 -8.24 -1.46
C VAL A 100 -17.55 -8.93 -2.03
N ILE A 101 -16.60 -9.26 -1.18
CA ILE A 101 -15.36 -9.98 -1.52
C ILE A 101 -15.43 -11.37 -0.92
N ALA A 102 -14.96 -12.37 -1.66
CA ALA A 102 -14.82 -13.74 -1.19
C ALA A 102 -13.52 -14.35 -1.69
N TRP A 103 -12.97 -15.30 -0.94
CA TRP A 103 -11.88 -16.16 -1.39
C TRP A 103 -12.39 -17.60 -1.52
N PRO A 104 -12.61 -18.11 -2.76
CA PRO A 104 -13.12 -19.47 -2.98
C PRO A 104 -12.05 -20.53 -2.66
N THR A 105 -11.86 -20.85 -1.38
CA THR A 105 -10.94 -21.88 -0.90
C THR A 105 -11.67 -22.91 -0.03
N PRO A 106 -11.35 -24.22 -0.13
CA PRO A 106 -11.92 -25.24 0.74
C PRO A 106 -11.62 -24.98 2.22
N ILE A 107 -12.65 -25.15 3.08
CA ILE A 107 -12.51 -25.02 4.54
C ILE A 107 -12.03 -26.35 5.10
N GLY A 108 -10.94 -26.34 5.88
CA GLY A 108 -10.47 -27.54 6.59
C GLY A 108 -9.80 -28.59 5.71
N GLY A 109 -9.18 -28.20 4.60
CA GLY A 109 -8.49 -29.09 3.66
C GLY A 109 -7.27 -29.85 4.19
N GLY A 110 -7.02 -29.87 5.50
CA GLY A 110 -5.98 -30.69 6.11
C GLY A 110 -6.30 -32.17 5.92
N GLY A 111 -5.51 -32.87 5.12
CA GLY A 111 -5.70 -34.29 4.78
C GLY A 111 -6.38 -34.55 3.43
N LEU A 112 -6.69 -33.53 2.62
CA LEU A 112 -7.05 -33.73 1.21
C LEU A 112 -5.78 -33.90 0.37
N THR A 113 -5.82 -34.80 -0.63
CA THR A 113 -4.75 -34.81 -1.65
C THR A 113 -4.81 -33.51 -2.45
N LYS A 114 -3.69 -33.12 -3.08
CA LYS A 114 -3.62 -31.90 -3.90
C LYS A 114 -4.65 -31.89 -5.02
N GLU A 115 -4.88 -33.03 -5.67
CA GLU A 115 -5.87 -33.18 -6.73
C GLU A 115 -7.29 -33.02 -6.19
N ALA A 116 -7.57 -33.57 -5.00
CA ALA A 116 -8.86 -33.43 -4.34
C ALA A 116 -9.11 -31.97 -3.93
N PHE A 117 -8.12 -31.31 -3.32
CA PHE A 117 -8.17 -29.90 -2.97
C PHE A 117 -8.40 -29.01 -4.20
N LYS A 118 -7.68 -29.28 -5.30
CA LYS A 118 -7.85 -28.57 -6.57
C LYS A 118 -9.27 -28.75 -7.13
N THR A 119 -9.75 -29.99 -7.16
CA THR A 119 -11.11 -30.31 -7.64
C THR A 119 -12.18 -29.58 -6.81
N GLU A 120 -12.02 -29.55 -5.49
CA GLU A 120 -12.95 -28.86 -4.59
C GLU A 120 -12.89 -27.34 -4.77
N ARG A 121 -11.68 -26.78 -4.87
CA ARG A 121 -11.48 -25.35 -5.15
C ARG A 121 -12.09 -24.95 -6.50
N ASP A 122 -11.89 -25.74 -7.55
CA ASP A 122 -12.45 -25.46 -8.87
C ASP A 122 -14.00 -25.53 -8.85
N ALA A 123 -14.57 -26.45 -8.06
CA ALA A 123 -16.01 -26.50 -7.80
C ALA A 123 -16.50 -25.24 -7.06
N LEU A 124 -15.77 -24.77 -6.05
CA LEU A 124 -16.08 -23.50 -5.34
C LEU A 124 -15.99 -22.30 -6.28
N VAL A 125 -14.94 -22.19 -7.09
CA VAL A 125 -14.80 -21.13 -8.10
C VAL A 125 -15.99 -21.12 -9.05
N ASN A 126 -16.40 -22.28 -9.56
CA ASN A 126 -17.57 -22.41 -10.42
C ASN A 126 -18.85 -22.00 -9.70
N PHE A 127 -19.01 -22.39 -8.44
CA PHE A 127 -20.15 -22.01 -7.62
C PHE A 127 -20.23 -20.48 -7.42
N PHE A 128 -19.13 -19.81 -7.07
CA PHE A 128 -19.12 -18.34 -6.94
C PHE A 128 -19.39 -17.65 -8.29
N ARG A 129 -18.81 -18.14 -9.39
CA ARG A 129 -19.07 -17.62 -10.75
C ARG A 129 -20.55 -17.76 -11.14
N GLN A 130 -21.18 -18.90 -10.85
CA GLN A 130 -22.62 -19.10 -11.07
C GLN A 130 -23.49 -18.17 -10.21
N ASN A 131 -23.00 -17.75 -9.06
CA ASN A 131 -23.63 -16.77 -8.17
C ASN A 131 -23.21 -15.31 -8.49
N GLY A 132 -22.71 -15.05 -9.69
CA GLY A 132 -22.46 -13.68 -10.17
C GLY A 132 -21.26 -12.98 -9.55
N PHE A 133 -20.38 -13.71 -8.84
CA PHE A 133 -19.07 -13.20 -8.45
C PHE A 133 -18.10 -13.31 -9.61
N ARG A 134 -17.24 -12.32 -9.79
CA ARG A 134 -16.17 -12.32 -10.80
C ARG A 134 -14.83 -12.03 -10.15
N ARG A 135 -13.76 -12.61 -10.69
CA ARG A 135 -12.41 -12.43 -10.17
C ARG A 135 -12.02 -10.94 -10.15
N ILE A 136 -11.38 -10.50 -9.07
CA ILE A 136 -10.82 -9.15 -8.96
C ILE A 136 -9.40 -9.18 -9.53
N GLY A 137 -9.20 -8.60 -10.70
CA GLY A 137 -7.95 -8.71 -11.45
C GLY A 137 -7.64 -10.15 -11.86
N ARG A 138 -6.39 -10.57 -11.66
CA ARG A 138 -5.94 -11.98 -11.76
C ARG A 138 -5.70 -12.61 -10.38
N THR A 139 -6.19 -11.98 -9.31
CA THR A 139 -5.98 -12.45 -7.94
C THR A 139 -6.82 -13.68 -7.60
N GLN A 140 -6.58 -14.28 -6.44
CA GLN A 140 -7.40 -15.38 -5.92
C GLN A 140 -8.78 -14.94 -5.40
N PHE A 141 -9.02 -13.64 -5.31
CA PHE A 141 -10.23 -13.06 -4.72
C PHE A 141 -11.30 -12.76 -5.77
N PHE A 142 -12.54 -12.90 -5.36
CA PHE A 142 -13.73 -12.69 -6.18
C PHE A 142 -14.57 -11.57 -5.59
N GLY A 143 -15.11 -10.72 -6.45
CA GLY A 143 -16.00 -9.63 -6.08
C GLY A 143 -17.42 -9.87 -6.58
N TYR A 144 -18.40 -9.38 -5.83
CA TYR A 144 -19.79 -9.23 -6.24
C TYR A 144 -20.18 -7.77 -6.17
N ALA A 145 -20.66 -7.24 -7.30
CA ALA A 145 -21.20 -5.90 -7.38
C ALA A 145 -22.72 -5.94 -7.17
N PRO A 146 -23.27 -5.14 -6.23
CA PRO A 146 -24.71 -5.11 -5.99
C PRO A 146 -25.47 -4.48 -7.15
N SER A 147 -24.87 -3.49 -7.82
CA SER A 147 -25.49 -2.85 -8.97
C SER A 147 -25.57 -3.79 -10.18
N PRO A 148 -26.78 -4.06 -10.73
CA PRO A 148 -26.93 -4.88 -11.93
C PRO A 148 -26.26 -4.28 -13.19
N SER A 149 -26.02 -2.97 -13.21
CA SER A 149 -25.36 -2.28 -14.33
C SER A 149 -23.83 -2.35 -14.27
N HIS A 150 -23.27 -2.87 -13.19
CA HIS A 150 -21.82 -2.97 -13.05
C HIS A 150 -21.23 -3.92 -14.12
N PRO A 151 -20.08 -3.59 -14.75
CA PRO A 151 -19.52 -4.37 -15.85
C PRO A 151 -19.33 -5.87 -15.54
N SER A 152 -18.95 -6.20 -14.30
CA SER A 152 -18.80 -7.60 -13.87
C SER A 152 -20.09 -8.43 -13.97
N ARG A 153 -21.27 -7.79 -13.98
CA ARG A 153 -22.58 -8.46 -14.10
C ARG A 153 -22.89 -8.92 -15.52
N ALA A 154 -22.23 -8.32 -16.52
CA ALA A 154 -22.40 -8.69 -17.92
C ALA A 154 -21.53 -9.90 -18.34
N ILE A 155 -20.52 -10.25 -17.53
CA ILE A 155 -19.60 -11.36 -17.80
C ILE A 155 -20.29 -12.68 -17.47
N GLY A 156 -20.31 -13.66 -18.37
CA GLY A 156 -20.78 -15.02 -18.10
C GLY A 156 -19.84 -15.80 -17.17
N PRO A 157 -20.32 -16.85 -16.45
CA PRO A 157 -19.48 -17.64 -15.55
C PRO A 157 -18.22 -18.24 -16.21
N ASN A 158 -18.32 -18.62 -17.48
CA ASN A 158 -17.22 -19.24 -18.24
C ASN A 158 -16.35 -18.22 -19.00
N GLU A 159 -16.71 -16.93 -18.93
CA GLU A 159 -15.99 -15.83 -19.58
C GLU A 159 -15.09 -15.06 -18.59
N ASP A 160 -15.12 -15.44 -17.30
CA ASP A 160 -14.34 -14.82 -16.25
C ASP A 160 -12.86 -15.23 -16.33
N SER A 161 -11.95 -14.32 -15.97
CA SER A 161 -10.50 -14.57 -16.03
C SER A 161 -10.08 -15.74 -15.14
N ASP A 162 -9.10 -16.49 -15.62
CA ASP A 162 -8.32 -17.40 -14.77
C ASP A 162 -7.40 -16.61 -13.84
N GLY A 163 -7.05 -17.25 -12.71
CA GLY A 163 -6.12 -16.70 -11.74
C GLY A 163 -4.66 -16.85 -12.19
N TYR A 164 -3.73 -16.57 -11.30
CA TYR A 164 -2.32 -16.87 -11.51
C TYR A 164 -2.04 -18.38 -11.56
N MET A 165 -0.83 -18.73 -12.02
CA MET A 165 -0.38 -20.11 -12.13
C MET A 165 -0.28 -20.79 -10.76
N GLU A 166 -0.38 -22.11 -10.75
CA GLU A 166 -0.08 -22.91 -9.57
C GLU A 166 1.43 -23.21 -9.46
N PRO A 167 1.93 -23.49 -8.24
CA PRO A 167 3.31 -23.94 -8.06
C PRO A 167 3.63 -25.17 -8.93
N LEU A 168 4.90 -25.29 -9.34
CA LEU A 168 5.38 -26.26 -10.32
C LEU A 168 5.83 -27.60 -9.72
N ASP A 169 6.23 -27.60 -8.44
CA ASP A 169 6.75 -28.79 -7.78
C ASP A 169 5.75 -29.31 -6.72
N ASP A 170 5.43 -30.60 -6.86
CA ASP A 170 4.45 -31.34 -6.07
C ASP A 170 4.97 -31.86 -4.73
N GLU A 171 6.03 -31.32 -4.13
CA GLU A 171 6.48 -31.82 -2.82
C GLU A 171 5.42 -31.55 -1.73
N ASP A 172 5.07 -32.61 -1.00
CA ASP A 172 3.98 -32.66 -0.01
C ASP A 172 4.21 -31.70 1.15
N TYR A 173 3.46 -30.59 1.16
CA TYR A 173 3.29 -29.74 2.35
C TYR A 173 2.70 -30.51 3.55
N ASP A 174 2.13 -31.70 3.32
CA ASP A 174 1.51 -32.59 4.32
C ASP A 174 2.47 -33.63 4.92
N THR A 175 3.74 -33.69 4.51
CA THR A 175 4.72 -34.49 5.28
C THR A 175 5.03 -33.74 6.58
N PRO A 176 4.79 -34.34 7.76
CA PRO A 176 5.19 -33.73 9.02
C PRO A 176 6.67 -33.37 8.92
N VAL A 177 6.97 -32.09 9.07
CA VAL A 177 8.33 -31.59 9.08
C VAL A 177 8.99 -32.12 10.35
N ASP A 178 9.52 -33.33 10.30
CA ASP A 178 10.55 -33.75 11.24
C ASP A 178 11.68 -32.71 11.10
N PRO A 179 12.06 -32.00 12.17
CA PRO A 179 13.14 -31.02 12.13
C PRO A 179 14.44 -31.59 11.53
N GLY A 180 14.69 -32.90 11.69
CA GLY A 180 15.81 -33.60 11.06
C GLY A 180 15.69 -33.74 9.54
N ASN A 181 14.47 -33.84 9.01
CA ASN A 181 14.17 -33.93 7.58
C ASN A 181 14.04 -32.54 6.92
N ALA A 182 13.71 -31.49 7.67
CA ALA A 182 13.62 -30.11 7.17
C ALA A 182 14.93 -29.61 6.56
N LEU A 183 16.05 -29.83 7.26
CA LEU A 183 17.38 -29.46 6.77
C LEU A 183 17.78 -30.28 5.55
N ALA A 184 17.42 -31.57 5.53
CA ALA A 184 17.66 -32.44 4.38
C ALA A 184 16.84 -32.00 3.16
N ALA A 185 15.58 -31.62 3.34
CA ALA A 185 14.72 -31.08 2.30
C ALA A 185 15.25 -29.74 1.78
N ALA A 186 15.64 -28.83 2.66
CA ALA A 186 16.27 -27.55 2.28
C ALA A 186 17.53 -27.76 1.44
N ARG A 187 18.40 -28.71 1.83
CA ARG A 187 19.61 -29.07 1.05
C ARG A 187 19.31 -29.69 -0.31
N ARG A 188 18.24 -30.50 -0.42
CA ARG A 188 17.80 -31.03 -1.73
C ARG A 188 17.34 -29.90 -2.64
N GLN A 189 16.61 -28.93 -2.08
CA GLN A 189 16.11 -27.78 -2.83
C GLN A 189 17.22 -26.83 -3.24
N GLU A 190 18.20 -26.60 -2.37
CA GLU A 190 19.43 -25.87 -2.68
C GLU A 190 20.22 -26.54 -3.81
N ALA A 191 20.36 -27.87 -3.78
CA ALA A 191 20.99 -28.62 -4.86
C ALA A 191 20.20 -28.54 -6.19
N LYS A 192 18.87 -28.44 -6.13
CA LYS A 192 18.00 -28.28 -7.31
C LYS A 192 18.08 -26.87 -7.89
N TYR A 193 18.19 -25.84 -7.04
CA TYR A 193 18.13 -24.42 -7.43
C TYR A 193 19.30 -23.60 -6.87
N PRO A 194 20.56 -23.95 -7.20
CA PRO A 194 21.74 -23.39 -6.52
C PRO A 194 21.88 -21.88 -6.69
N ILE A 195 21.51 -21.32 -7.85
CA ILE A 195 21.60 -19.87 -8.10
C ILE A 195 20.56 -19.12 -7.25
N HIS A 196 19.32 -19.62 -7.15
CA HIS A 196 18.26 -19.01 -6.34
C HIS A 196 18.66 -18.89 -4.87
N PHE A 197 19.20 -19.97 -4.30
CA PHE A 197 19.67 -19.98 -2.91
C PHE A 197 20.89 -19.10 -2.71
N ALA A 198 21.88 -19.14 -3.62
CA ALA A 198 23.07 -18.28 -3.52
C ALA A 198 22.72 -16.79 -3.53
N ILE A 199 21.76 -16.36 -4.37
CA ILE A 199 21.26 -14.97 -4.38
C ILE A 199 20.59 -14.62 -3.04
N GLY A 200 19.73 -15.51 -2.54
CA GLY A 200 19.05 -15.33 -1.26
C GLY A 200 20.04 -15.20 -0.10
N ASP A 201 21.07 -16.03 -0.05
CA ASP A 201 22.07 -16.05 1.02
C ASP A 201 22.98 -14.82 0.97
N ALA A 202 23.44 -14.43 -0.23
CA ALA A 202 24.19 -13.19 -0.42
C ALA A 202 23.38 -11.96 0.05
N SER A 203 22.06 -11.99 -0.10
CA SER A 203 21.16 -10.90 0.28
C SER A 203 20.83 -10.90 1.78
N ARG A 204 20.58 -12.07 2.39
CA ARG A 204 20.27 -12.20 3.83
C ARG A 204 21.44 -11.82 4.74
N LEU A 205 22.67 -12.14 4.33
CA LEU A 205 23.88 -11.75 5.05
C LEU A 205 24.07 -10.23 5.10
N ASN A 206 23.51 -9.50 4.12
CA ASN A 206 23.51 -8.03 4.11
C ASN A 206 22.32 -7.42 4.89
N TYR A 207 21.22 -8.14 5.06
CA TYR A 207 19.97 -7.61 5.63
C TYR A 207 19.91 -7.66 7.17
N LEU A 208 20.49 -8.69 7.79
CA LEU A 208 20.28 -8.97 9.22
C LEU A 208 21.27 -8.26 10.17
N GLY A 209 22.20 -7.45 9.64
CA GLY A 209 23.17 -6.71 10.48
C GLY A 209 23.97 -7.61 11.43
N PHE A 210 24.00 -8.93 11.19
CA PHE A 210 24.76 -9.86 12.01
C PHE A 210 26.24 -9.47 11.92
N PRO A 211 26.96 -9.38 13.05
CA PRO A 211 28.36 -9.00 13.09
C PRO A 211 29.25 -10.16 12.64
N TYR A 212 28.96 -10.79 11.50
CA TYR A 212 29.93 -11.62 10.83
C TYR A 212 30.82 -10.69 10.01
N ASN A 213 32.02 -10.49 10.53
CA ASN A 213 33.09 -9.66 9.96
C ASN A 213 33.69 -10.26 8.66
N GLN A 214 32.89 -11.01 7.88
CA GLN A 214 33.24 -11.56 6.59
C GLN A 214 32.32 -10.92 5.54
N ALA A 215 32.92 -10.26 4.56
CA ALA A 215 32.18 -9.80 3.40
C ALA A 215 31.45 -11.00 2.77
N ALA A 216 30.15 -10.87 2.53
CA ALA A 216 29.40 -11.88 1.80
C ALA A 216 30.15 -12.16 0.47
N PRO A 217 30.38 -13.44 0.11
CA PRO A 217 31.06 -13.77 -1.13
C PRO A 217 30.30 -13.15 -2.31
N SER A 218 31.02 -12.59 -3.28
CA SER A 218 30.41 -12.00 -4.46
C SER A 218 29.54 -13.06 -5.16
N ILE A 219 28.31 -12.69 -5.51
CA ILE A 219 27.38 -13.56 -6.24
C ILE A 219 27.73 -13.67 -7.73
N ILE A 220 28.50 -12.72 -8.26
CA ILE A 220 28.83 -12.61 -9.69
C ILE A 220 29.59 -13.85 -10.20
N PRO A 221 30.66 -14.34 -9.54
CA PRO A 221 31.35 -15.55 -9.97
C PRO A 221 30.45 -16.79 -9.91
N VAL A 222 29.57 -16.89 -8.91
CA VAL A 222 28.65 -18.03 -8.77
C VAL A 222 27.69 -18.11 -9.95
N ILE A 223 27.09 -16.98 -10.35
CA ILE A 223 26.22 -16.90 -11.53
C ILE A 223 27.01 -17.21 -12.80
N SER A 224 28.21 -16.64 -12.94
CA SER A 224 29.06 -16.82 -14.12
C SER A 224 29.50 -18.28 -14.29
N ASP A 225 29.96 -18.93 -13.22
CA ASP A 225 30.39 -20.32 -13.23
C ASP A 225 29.22 -21.27 -13.49
N ALA A 226 28.05 -21.01 -12.92
CA ALA A 226 26.84 -21.79 -13.19
C ALA A 226 26.44 -21.68 -14.68
N PHE A 227 26.43 -20.46 -15.21
CA PHE A 227 26.14 -20.19 -16.62
C PHE A 227 27.15 -20.88 -17.57
N LEU A 228 28.45 -20.86 -17.24
CA LEU A 228 29.49 -21.52 -18.03
C LEU A 228 29.35 -23.04 -18.05
N ARG A 229 28.82 -23.64 -16.97
CA ARG A 229 28.54 -25.08 -16.90
C ARG A 229 27.26 -25.45 -17.65
N ASP A 230 26.24 -24.62 -17.51
CA ASP A 230 24.92 -24.82 -18.09
C ASP A 230 24.27 -23.45 -18.39
N PRO A 231 24.22 -23.03 -19.66
CA PRO A 231 23.58 -21.77 -20.05
C PRO A 231 22.10 -21.67 -19.68
N GLU A 232 21.39 -22.78 -19.52
CA GLU A 232 19.98 -22.79 -19.12
C GLU A 232 19.79 -22.56 -17.61
N SER A 233 20.87 -22.67 -16.82
CA SER A 233 20.81 -22.52 -15.36
C SER A 233 20.28 -21.15 -14.92
N VAL A 234 20.54 -20.10 -15.69
CA VAL A 234 20.08 -18.72 -15.41
C VAL A 234 18.61 -18.50 -15.75
N HIS A 235 17.97 -19.46 -16.42
CA HIS A 235 16.53 -19.48 -16.77
C HIS A 235 15.74 -20.51 -15.95
N LYS A 236 16.43 -21.30 -15.13
CA LYS A 236 15.80 -22.36 -14.33
C LYS A 236 14.75 -21.76 -13.41
N ARG A 237 13.56 -22.35 -13.39
CA ARG A 237 12.47 -21.91 -12.52
C ARG A 237 12.45 -22.72 -11.24
N ASP A 238 12.25 -22.07 -10.10
CA ASP A 238 12.00 -22.74 -8.82
C ASP A 238 10.57 -23.29 -8.74
N GLN A 239 10.19 -23.83 -7.59
CA GLN A 239 8.85 -24.36 -7.32
C GLN A 239 7.71 -23.34 -7.53
N ASN A 240 7.98 -22.04 -7.48
CA ASN A 240 7.01 -20.97 -7.69
C ASN A 240 7.04 -20.44 -9.13
N GLY A 241 7.86 -21.01 -10.01
CA GLY A 241 8.08 -20.49 -11.35
C GLY A 241 9.05 -19.31 -11.41
N MET A 242 9.69 -18.94 -10.29
CA MET A 242 10.61 -17.82 -10.25
C MET A 242 11.96 -18.20 -10.87
N THR A 243 12.47 -17.37 -11.76
CA THR A 243 13.83 -17.50 -12.29
C THR A 243 14.85 -16.80 -11.37
N PRO A 244 16.16 -17.04 -11.51
CA PRO A 244 17.18 -16.29 -10.77
C PRO A 244 17.01 -14.77 -10.83
N LEU A 245 16.55 -14.24 -11.97
CA LEU A 245 16.32 -12.80 -12.12
C LEU A 245 15.15 -12.30 -11.26
N HIS A 246 14.08 -13.10 -11.10
CA HIS A 246 12.98 -12.77 -10.19
C HIS A 246 13.46 -12.75 -8.74
N ILE A 247 14.25 -13.76 -8.33
CA ILE A 247 14.82 -13.84 -6.98
C ILE A 247 15.76 -12.66 -6.72
N ALA A 248 16.65 -12.34 -7.66
CA ALA A 248 17.55 -11.20 -7.53
C ALA A 248 16.78 -9.88 -7.36
N ALA A 249 15.71 -9.70 -8.14
CA ALA A 249 14.86 -8.53 -8.05
C ALA A 249 14.07 -8.45 -6.74
N GLY A 250 13.48 -9.57 -6.29
CA GLY A 250 12.74 -9.66 -5.03
C GLY A 250 13.59 -9.43 -3.78
N PHE A 251 14.92 -9.55 -3.86
CA PHE A 251 15.84 -9.21 -2.77
C PHE A 251 16.58 -7.88 -2.99
N GLY A 252 16.30 -7.15 -4.08
CA GLY A 252 17.04 -5.93 -4.44
C GLY A 252 18.54 -6.15 -4.66
N CYS A 253 18.94 -7.37 -5.06
CA CYS A 253 20.34 -7.77 -5.22
C CYS A 253 20.92 -7.22 -6.54
N SER A 254 21.40 -5.98 -6.52
CA SER A 254 21.89 -5.28 -7.73
C SER A 254 22.99 -6.04 -8.46
N ASP A 255 23.90 -6.68 -7.73
CA ASP A 255 25.03 -7.40 -8.31
C ASP A 255 24.57 -8.65 -9.08
N ALA A 256 23.57 -9.37 -8.55
CA ALA A 256 22.98 -10.51 -9.23
C ALA A 256 22.20 -10.09 -10.48
N ILE A 257 21.44 -8.98 -10.40
CA ILE A 257 20.72 -8.44 -11.56
C ILE A 257 21.69 -8.02 -12.66
N GLU A 258 22.76 -7.28 -12.31
CA GLU A 258 23.78 -6.86 -13.28
C GLU A 258 24.52 -8.05 -13.91
N ALA A 259 24.81 -9.10 -13.14
CA ALA A 259 25.41 -10.32 -13.67
C ALA A 259 24.47 -11.02 -14.66
N LEU A 260 23.21 -11.25 -14.27
CA LEU A 260 22.19 -11.93 -15.10
C LEU A 260 21.82 -11.14 -16.36
N LEU A 261 21.96 -9.81 -16.34
CA LEU A 261 21.74 -8.92 -17.48
C LEU A 261 23.04 -8.49 -18.18
N SER A 262 24.16 -9.16 -17.87
CA SER A 262 25.45 -8.82 -18.47
C SER A 262 25.44 -9.14 -19.98
N PRO A 263 26.14 -8.35 -20.81
CA PRO A 263 26.24 -8.62 -22.25
C PRO A 263 26.75 -10.03 -22.57
N GLY A 264 27.59 -10.61 -21.71
CA GLY A 264 28.08 -11.98 -21.86
C GLY A 264 26.96 -13.01 -21.82
N ILE A 265 26.06 -12.92 -20.84
CA ILE A 265 24.90 -13.83 -20.74
C ILE A 265 23.88 -13.54 -21.85
N LEU A 266 23.56 -12.27 -22.06
CA LEU A 266 22.54 -11.85 -23.03
C LEU A 266 22.91 -12.16 -24.49
N ALA A 267 24.20 -12.29 -24.81
CA ALA A 267 24.65 -12.70 -26.15
C ALA A 267 24.29 -14.16 -26.48
N HIS A 268 24.08 -15.00 -25.46
CA HIS A 268 23.81 -16.42 -25.63
C HIS A 268 22.33 -16.78 -25.45
N SER A 269 21.64 -16.09 -24.54
CA SER A 269 20.23 -16.37 -24.26
C SER A 269 19.43 -15.09 -23.98
N PRO A 270 18.18 -14.99 -24.49
CA PRO A 270 17.29 -13.89 -24.15
C PRO A 270 17.02 -13.80 -22.65
N SER A 271 16.98 -12.57 -22.12
CA SER A 271 16.66 -12.34 -20.71
C SER A 271 15.22 -12.71 -20.36
N ASP A 272 15.02 -13.23 -19.14
CA ASP A 272 13.71 -13.40 -18.52
C ASP A 272 13.10 -12.09 -17.97
N ILE A 273 13.59 -10.92 -18.40
CA ILE A 273 13.19 -9.60 -17.87
C ILE A 273 11.69 -9.30 -17.96
N ASN A 274 10.98 -9.92 -18.91
CA ASN A 274 9.54 -9.80 -19.10
C ASN A 274 8.75 -11.08 -18.76
N ARG A 275 9.42 -12.08 -18.18
CA ARG A 275 8.81 -13.37 -17.89
C ARG A 275 7.79 -13.25 -16.75
N ARG A 276 6.71 -14.02 -16.82
CA ARG A 276 5.56 -13.97 -15.89
C ARG A 276 5.01 -15.35 -15.53
N ASP A 277 5.65 -16.43 -15.93
CA ASP A 277 5.17 -17.80 -15.70
C ASP A 277 5.51 -18.31 -14.28
N ASN A 278 5.23 -17.46 -13.29
CA ASN A 278 5.29 -17.74 -11.86
C ASN A 278 3.91 -17.63 -11.21
N THR A 279 3.83 -18.10 -9.98
CA THR A 279 2.58 -18.19 -9.20
C THR A 279 1.92 -16.86 -8.90
N GLU A 280 2.62 -15.74 -9.08
CA GLU A 280 2.08 -14.39 -8.90
C GLU A 280 1.91 -13.64 -10.22
N GLY A 281 2.32 -14.24 -11.35
CA GLY A 281 2.28 -13.61 -12.67
C GLY A 281 3.19 -12.38 -12.79
N LYS A 282 4.17 -12.21 -11.90
CA LYS A 282 4.99 -10.99 -11.79
C LYS A 282 6.21 -11.04 -12.69
N THR A 283 6.62 -9.91 -13.26
CA THR A 283 7.97 -9.76 -13.82
C THR A 283 9.00 -9.55 -12.72
N PRO A 284 10.31 -9.69 -13.02
CA PRO A 284 11.35 -9.26 -12.10
C PRO A 284 11.18 -7.82 -11.63
N LEU A 285 10.80 -6.87 -12.51
CA LEU A 285 10.54 -5.49 -12.12
C LEU A 285 9.41 -5.39 -11.09
N GLU A 286 8.30 -6.11 -11.29
CA GLU A 286 7.17 -6.11 -10.37
C GLU A 286 7.50 -6.78 -9.02
N CYS A 287 8.38 -7.79 -9.00
CA CYS A 287 8.91 -8.36 -7.75
C CYS A 287 9.69 -7.31 -6.95
N LEU A 288 10.57 -6.55 -7.60
CA LEU A 288 11.33 -5.48 -6.95
C LEU A 288 10.43 -4.34 -6.45
N GLU A 289 9.47 -3.89 -7.26
CA GLU A 289 8.54 -2.84 -6.87
C GLU A 289 7.63 -3.27 -5.70
N ALA A 290 7.25 -4.55 -5.66
CA ALA A 290 6.52 -5.12 -4.54
C ALA A 290 7.37 -5.14 -3.27
N ASP A 291 8.62 -5.59 -3.35
CA ASP A 291 9.53 -5.63 -2.19
C ASP A 291 9.83 -4.23 -1.62
N ILE A 292 10.13 -3.25 -2.48
CA ILE A 292 10.33 -1.85 -2.06
C ILE A 292 9.11 -1.33 -1.31
N ARG A 293 7.90 -1.63 -1.81
CA ARG A 293 6.64 -1.22 -1.18
C ARG A 293 6.45 -1.92 0.16
N SER A 294 6.57 -3.23 0.21
CA SER A 294 6.38 -4.04 1.42
C SER A 294 7.38 -3.67 2.51
N THR A 295 8.65 -3.44 2.15
CA THR A 295 9.67 -2.94 3.09
C THR A 295 9.27 -1.58 3.68
N ARG A 296 8.72 -0.68 2.86
CA ARG A 296 8.24 0.63 3.32
C ARG A 296 7.01 0.49 4.23
N GLU A 297 6.03 -0.32 3.85
CA GLU A 297 4.82 -0.57 4.63
C GLU A 297 5.15 -1.23 5.99
N PHE A 298 6.11 -2.16 6.02
CA PHE A 298 6.62 -2.76 7.24
C PHE A 298 7.29 -1.72 8.14
N ALA A 299 8.18 -0.88 7.58
CA ALA A 299 8.80 0.21 8.32
C ALA A 299 7.74 1.18 8.89
N ASP A 300 6.69 1.45 8.11
CA ASP A 300 5.60 2.30 8.56
C ASP A 300 4.83 1.69 9.75
N ALA A 301 4.60 0.37 9.73
CA ALA A 301 3.87 -0.33 10.77
C ALA A 301 4.69 -0.52 12.06
N MET A 302 6.01 -0.76 11.95
CA MET A 302 6.84 -1.27 13.05
C MET A 302 7.89 -0.30 13.58
N LEU A 303 8.29 0.72 12.80
CA LEU A 303 9.42 1.59 13.15
C LEU A 303 8.98 3.00 13.51
N THR A 304 9.86 3.73 14.22
CA THR A 304 9.59 5.13 14.61
C THR A 304 9.85 6.10 13.46
N ASP A 305 9.37 7.34 13.57
CA ASP A 305 9.65 8.39 12.58
C ASP A 305 11.14 8.66 12.37
N ALA A 306 11.96 8.47 13.42
CA ALA A 306 13.41 8.63 13.33
C ALA A 306 14.09 7.55 12.48
N ASP A 307 13.41 6.41 12.31
CA ASP A 307 13.92 5.25 11.56
C ASP A 307 13.47 5.25 10.10
N GLN A 308 12.62 6.20 9.70
CA GLN A 308 12.12 6.30 8.33
C GLN A 308 13.27 6.59 7.35
N LYS A 309 13.56 5.62 6.49
CA LYS A 309 14.62 5.70 5.49
C LYS A 309 14.05 5.65 4.09
N PRO A 310 14.73 6.26 3.10
CA PRO A 310 14.42 6.01 1.70
C PRO A 310 14.70 4.53 1.35
N ALA A 311 14.22 4.10 0.20
CA ALA A 311 14.64 2.82 -0.39
C ALA A 311 16.17 2.75 -0.46
N SER A 312 16.74 1.57 -0.21
CA SER A 312 18.19 1.41 -0.18
C SER A 312 18.82 1.64 -1.56
N ASP A 313 20.10 2.03 -1.59
CA ASP A 313 20.83 2.25 -2.84
C ASP A 313 20.85 0.99 -3.72
N ALA A 314 20.88 -0.20 -3.11
CA ALA A 314 20.80 -1.48 -3.82
C ALA A 314 19.45 -1.67 -4.55
N HIS A 315 18.32 -1.37 -3.88
CA HIS A 315 17.00 -1.40 -4.52
C HIS A 315 16.91 -0.37 -5.65
N MET A 316 17.39 0.85 -5.42
CA MET A 316 17.33 1.90 -6.44
C MET A 316 18.20 1.61 -7.65
N ARG A 317 19.39 1.02 -7.42
CA ARG A 317 20.26 0.54 -8.49
C ARG A 317 19.61 -0.58 -9.28
N SER A 318 19.04 -1.56 -8.59
CA SER A 318 18.29 -2.67 -9.19
C SER A 318 17.15 -2.15 -10.08
N LEU A 319 16.39 -1.16 -9.58
CA LEU A 319 15.26 -0.57 -10.30
C LEU A 319 15.72 0.15 -11.56
N TRP A 320 16.79 0.94 -11.46
CA TRP A 320 17.39 1.63 -12.60
C TRP A 320 17.92 0.65 -13.66
N VAL A 321 18.62 -0.42 -13.25
CA VAL A 321 19.17 -1.42 -14.17
C VAL A 321 18.05 -2.14 -14.91
N LEU A 322 17.02 -2.61 -14.20
CA LEU A 322 15.88 -3.31 -14.81
C LEU A 322 15.13 -2.42 -15.79
N LYS A 323 14.77 -1.19 -15.40
CA LYS A 323 14.07 -0.25 -16.28
C LYS A 323 14.89 0.14 -17.50
N ARG A 324 16.20 0.35 -17.35
CA ARG A 324 17.10 0.58 -18.48
C ARG A 324 17.14 -0.62 -19.43
N ALA A 325 17.21 -1.84 -18.90
CA ALA A 325 17.21 -3.06 -19.69
C ALA A 325 15.87 -3.31 -20.41
N LEU A 326 14.76 -2.80 -19.87
CA LEU A 326 13.45 -2.74 -20.54
C LEU A 326 13.36 -1.64 -21.63
N GLY A 327 14.42 -0.85 -21.82
CA GLY A 327 14.46 0.23 -22.81
C GLY A 327 13.84 1.55 -22.33
N GLU A 328 13.53 1.70 -21.04
CA GLU A 328 13.04 2.96 -20.50
C GLU A 328 14.17 4.01 -20.44
N ASN A 329 13.83 5.28 -20.71
CA ASN A 329 14.76 6.39 -20.52
C ASN A 329 14.79 6.81 -19.04
N VAL A 330 15.75 6.26 -18.30
CA VAL A 330 15.91 6.48 -16.85
C VAL A 330 17.00 7.48 -16.47
N GLY A 331 17.60 8.18 -17.45
CA GLY A 331 18.64 9.18 -17.20
C GLY A 331 19.87 8.61 -16.48
N THR A 332 20.58 9.46 -15.73
CA THR A 332 21.73 9.01 -14.92
C THR A 332 21.27 8.34 -13.62
N MET A 333 22.04 7.38 -13.14
CA MET A 333 21.77 6.69 -11.87
C MET A 333 21.60 7.67 -10.70
N ALA A 334 22.44 8.70 -10.62
CA ALA A 334 22.43 9.68 -9.54
C ALA A 334 21.16 10.56 -9.54
N GLU A 335 20.67 10.96 -10.72
CA GLU A 335 19.42 11.70 -10.85
C GLU A 335 18.22 10.80 -10.54
N TYR A 336 18.24 9.57 -11.04
CA TYR A 336 17.19 8.59 -10.79
C TYR A 336 17.05 8.29 -9.29
N MET A 337 18.15 7.96 -8.61
CA MET A 337 18.15 7.73 -7.16
C MET A 337 17.63 8.94 -6.39
N ARG A 338 18.01 10.17 -6.79
CA ARG A 338 17.53 11.40 -6.15
C ARG A 338 16.01 11.55 -6.29
N GLN A 339 15.46 11.22 -7.46
CA GLN A 339 14.06 11.41 -7.79
C GLN A 339 13.13 10.32 -7.24
N TYR A 340 13.59 9.08 -7.15
CA TYR A 340 12.69 7.93 -6.94
C TYR A 340 12.86 7.24 -5.58
N LYS A 341 13.93 7.51 -4.82
CA LYS A 341 14.22 6.82 -3.53
C LYS A 341 13.17 6.97 -2.43
N TRP A 342 12.26 7.96 -2.57
CA TRP A 342 11.16 8.19 -1.63
C TRP A 342 9.81 7.68 -2.15
N GLY A 343 9.80 6.85 -3.20
CA GLY A 343 8.58 6.25 -3.74
C GLY A 343 7.85 7.10 -4.77
N CYS A 344 8.51 8.10 -5.37
CA CYS A 344 7.93 8.83 -6.48
C CYS A 344 7.56 7.87 -7.62
N THR A 345 6.38 8.03 -8.22
CA THR A 345 6.00 7.30 -9.44
C THR A 345 5.62 8.23 -10.59
N CYS A 346 5.46 9.54 -10.32
CA CYS A 346 5.13 10.53 -11.36
C CYS A 346 6.34 11.19 -12.03
N GLY A 347 7.55 11.05 -11.48
CA GLY A 347 8.74 11.77 -11.97
C GLY A 347 8.77 13.28 -11.65
N GLU A 348 7.71 13.83 -11.05
CA GLU A 348 7.58 15.28 -10.80
C GLU A 348 7.53 15.68 -9.31
N CYS A 349 7.71 14.72 -8.39
CA CYS A 349 7.78 15.05 -6.96
C CYS A 349 8.99 15.94 -6.67
N TRP A 350 8.79 16.96 -5.85
CA TRP A 350 9.89 17.79 -5.37
C TRP A 350 10.81 16.95 -4.48
N GLU A 351 12.08 16.84 -4.89
CA GLU A 351 13.09 15.96 -4.29
C GLU A 351 12.64 14.50 -4.13
N GLY A 352 11.70 14.07 -4.97
CA GLY A 352 11.19 12.69 -4.98
C GLY A 352 10.20 12.32 -3.89
N TRP A 353 9.86 13.20 -2.94
CA TRP A 353 8.95 12.88 -1.82
C TRP A 353 7.69 13.76 -1.76
N PHE A 354 7.74 15.00 -2.25
CA PHE A 354 6.61 15.93 -2.14
C PHE A 354 5.86 16.03 -3.48
N SER A 355 4.75 15.30 -3.61
CA SER A 355 4.00 15.27 -4.86
C SER A 355 3.25 16.58 -5.16
N ARG A 356 2.95 16.81 -6.44
CA ARG A 356 2.16 17.98 -6.89
C ARG A 356 0.77 18.02 -6.24
N ARG A 357 0.12 16.86 -6.10
CA ARG A 357 -1.20 16.75 -5.45
C ARG A 357 -1.12 16.96 -3.94
N MET A 358 -0.08 16.47 -3.26
CA MET A 358 0.14 16.79 -1.84
C MET A 358 0.38 18.30 -1.64
N ARG A 359 1.21 18.93 -2.50
CA ARG A 359 1.42 20.38 -2.48
C ARG A 359 0.12 21.15 -2.67
N TYR A 360 -0.71 20.74 -3.64
CA TYR A 360 -2.02 21.33 -3.88
C TYR A 360 -2.94 21.17 -2.65
N ARG A 361 -2.99 19.99 -2.05
CA ARG A 361 -3.75 19.75 -0.82
C ARG A 361 -3.34 20.70 0.31
N ILE A 362 -2.04 20.88 0.55
CA ILE A 362 -1.54 21.82 1.57
C ILE A 362 -1.85 23.27 1.21
N LYS A 363 -1.69 23.67 -0.06
CA LYS A 363 -2.08 25.00 -0.56
C LYS A 363 -3.52 25.30 -0.20
N PHE A 364 -4.45 24.44 -0.60
CA PHE A 364 -5.87 24.68 -0.36
C PHE A 364 -6.23 24.58 1.12
N GLY A 365 -5.72 23.60 1.86
CA GLY A 365 -5.99 23.49 3.30
C GLY A 365 -5.49 24.71 4.09
N ALA A 366 -4.37 25.31 3.69
CA ALA A 366 -3.89 26.56 4.26
C ALA A 366 -4.76 27.76 3.87
N GLY A 367 -5.20 27.86 2.61
CA GLY A 367 -6.11 28.90 2.13
C GLY A 367 -7.47 28.86 2.83
N ASP A 368 -8.06 27.66 2.93
CA ASP A 368 -9.33 27.43 3.62
C ASP A 368 -9.23 27.80 5.09
N LEU A 369 -8.16 27.39 5.78
CA LEU A 369 -7.95 27.77 7.18
C LEU A 369 -7.78 29.29 7.31
N TYR A 370 -6.98 29.92 6.45
CA TYR A 370 -6.78 31.37 6.45
C TYR A 370 -8.09 32.14 6.29
N GLN A 371 -8.99 31.69 5.40
CA GLN A 371 -10.30 32.30 5.20
C GLN A 371 -11.23 32.07 6.39
N MET A 372 -11.30 30.84 6.92
CA MET A 372 -12.08 30.54 8.12
C MET A 372 -11.66 31.37 9.33
N MET A 373 -10.35 31.60 9.49
CA MET A 373 -9.81 32.47 10.53
C MET A 373 -10.27 33.94 10.35
N GLU A 374 -10.37 34.42 9.10
CA GLU A 374 -10.88 35.76 8.81
C GLU A 374 -12.35 35.93 9.19
N ASP A 375 -13.17 35.00 8.70
CA ASP A 375 -14.63 35.09 8.79
C ASP A 375 -15.10 34.91 10.23
N SER A 376 -14.43 34.02 10.97
CA SER A 376 -14.77 33.74 12.35
C SER A 376 -14.38 34.89 13.27
N ARG A 377 -13.19 35.49 13.07
CA ARG A 377 -12.50 36.31 14.07
C ARG A 377 -12.37 35.55 15.41
N LEU A 378 -11.74 36.17 16.40
CA LEU A 378 -11.59 35.56 17.73
C LEU A 378 -12.96 35.47 18.44
N ARG A 379 -13.45 34.25 18.69
CA ARG A 379 -14.74 33.95 19.36
C ARG A 379 -14.55 33.02 20.57
N PHE A 380 -15.34 33.28 21.60
CA PHE A 380 -15.43 32.48 22.81
C PHE A 380 -16.88 32.00 23.00
N GLY A 381 -17.06 30.76 23.43
CA GLY A 381 -18.33 30.23 23.89
C GLY A 381 -18.73 30.80 25.25
N ASP A 382 -19.99 30.63 25.62
CA ASP A 382 -20.55 31.14 26.88
C ASP A 382 -19.89 30.51 28.13
N ASP A 383 -19.30 29.33 27.96
CA ASP A 383 -18.52 28.59 28.96
C ASP A 383 -17.01 28.95 28.95
N GLY A 384 -16.60 29.90 28.12
CA GLY A 384 -15.20 30.30 27.93
C GLY A 384 -14.41 29.40 26.97
N THR A 385 -15.05 28.43 26.31
CA THR A 385 -14.40 27.61 25.28
C THR A 385 -13.97 28.45 24.08
N ILE A 386 -12.80 28.17 23.52
CA ILE A 386 -12.34 28.87 22.32
C ILE A 386 -12.96 28.21 21.08
N LEU A 387 -13.89 28.89 20.44
CA LEU A 387 -14.59 28.42 19.22
C LEU A 387 -13.91 28.93 17.94
N THR A 388 -12.61 29.20 18.01
CA THR A 388 -11.89 29.94 16.98
C THR A 388 -11.04 28.97 16.15
N PRO A 389 -11.26 28.88 14.82
CA PRO A 389 -10.53 27.94 13.96
C PRO A 389 -9.01 28.03 14.12
N GLY A 390 -8.36 26.88 14.30
CA GLY A 390 -6.92 26.74 14.38
C GLY A 390 -6.31 27.07 15.74
N VAL A 391 -7.09 27.58 16.70
CA VAL A 391 -6.63 27.80 18.09
C VAL A 391 -6.69 26.52 18.90
N ASP A 392 -7.71 25.70 18.66
CA ASP A 392 -7.89 24.34 19.17
C ASP A 392 -6.67 23.44 18.91
N GLU A 393 -5.97 23.69 17.81
CA GLU A 393 -4.73 23.01 17.38
C GLU A 393 -3.47 23.49 18.13
N LEU A 394 -3.53 24.64 18.80
CA LEU A 394 -2.39 25.17 19.55
C LEU A 394 -2.24 24.46 20.90
N PRO A 395 -1.02 24.32 21.44
CA PRO A 395 -0.81 23.89 22.82
C PRO A 395 -1.65 24.71 23.81
N SER A 396 -2.21 24.07 24.83
CA SER A 396 -3.12 24.72 25.80
C SER A 396 -2.52 25.99 26.43
N ILE A 397 -1.21 26.03 26.64
CA ILE A 397 -0.52 27.21 27.16
C ILE A 397 -0.63 28.43 26.22
N LEU A 398 -0.64 28.21 24.89
CA LEU A 398 -0.82 29.27 23.90
C LEU A 398 -2.28 29.66 23.75
N GLN A 399 -3.21 28.70 23.90
CA GLN A 399 -4.65 28.97 23.87
C GLN A 399 -5.07 30.00 24.93
N LEU A 400 -4.44 29.98 26.11
CA LEU A 400 -4.68 30.94 27.20
C LEU A 400 -4.15 32.36 26.91
N GLN A 401 -3.27 32.53 25.91
CA GLN A 401 -2.60 33.80 25.60
C GLN A 401 -3.19 34.50 24.37
N VAL A 402 -4.28 33.95 23.81
CA VAL A 402 -4.86 34.39 22.55
C VAL A 402 -5.49 35.78 22.72
N THR A 403 -5.10 36.66 21.81
CA THR A 403 -5.57 38.04 21.68
C THR A 403 -5.84 38.27 20.19
N GLY A 404 -6.64 39.27 19.81
CA GLY A 404 -6.87 39.58 18.39
C GLY A 404 -5.56 39.73 17.61
N ALA A 405 -4.61 40.51 18.13
CA ALA A 405 -3.31 40.69 17.50
C ALA A 405 -2.44 39.42 17.42
N PHE A 406 -2.55 38.51 18.40
CA PHE A 406 -1.90 37.20 18.31
C PHE A 406 -2.53 36.35 17.20
N TYR A 407 -3.86 36.35 17.13
CA TYR A 407 -4.62 35.57 16.15
C TYR A 407 -4.41 36.07 14.73
N ASP A 408 -4.42 37.39 14.50
CA ASP A 408 -4.10 37.97 13.19
C ASP A 408 -2.66 37.65 12.77
N SER A 409 -1.71 37.72 13.71
CA SER A 409 -0.32 37.37 13.43
C SER A 409 -0.15 35.87 13.16
N TYR A 410 -0.89 35.00 13.84
CA TYR A 410 -0.94 33.56 13.57
C TYR A 410 -1.54 33.26 12.19
N ARG A 411 -2.63 33.95 11.84
CA ARG A 411 -3.28 33.87 10.53
C ARG A 411 -2.32 34.22 9.40
N GLU A 412 -1.46 35.23 9.56
CA GLU A 412 -0.42 35.54 8.57
C GLU A 412 0.65 34.45 8.44
N VAL A 413 0.91 33.65 9.49
CA VAL A 413 1.77 32.46 9.37
C VAL A 413 1.11 31.40 8.51
N VAL A 414 -0.20 31.16 8.69
CA VAL A 414 -0.99 30.25 7.85
C VAL A 414 -1.00 30.72 6.38
N ARG A 415 -1.13 32.03 6.15
CA ARG A 415 -1.02 32.63 4.81
C ARG A 415 0.35 32.37 4.16
N GLY A 416 1.43 32.42 4.94
CA GLY A 416 2.77 32.11 4.44
C GLY A 416 2.89 30.67 3.93
N ILE A 417 2.23 29.70 4.58
CA ILE A 417 2.17 28.31 4.12
C ILE A 417 1.48 28.23 2.75
N TYR A 418 0.33 28.91 2.61
CA TYR A 418 -0.38 29.03 1.33
C TYR A 418 0.55 29.59 0.24
N GLN A 419 1.21 30.72 0.51
CA GLN A 419 2.07 31.41 -0.47
C GLN A 419 3.24 30.55 -0.94
N ILE A 420 3.88 29.82 -0.03
CA ILE A 420 4.97 28.89 -0.38
C ILE A 420 4.43 27.76 -1.27
N CYS A 421 3.25 27.21 -0.97
CA CYS A 421 2.69 26.13 -1.75
C CYS A 421 2.14 26.59 -3.12
N ASP A 422 1.66 27.83 -3.22
CA ASP A 422 1.18 28.44 -4.48
C ASP A 422 2.33 28.86 -5.40
N GLY A 423 3.52 29.11 -4.83
CA GLY A 423 4.74 29.34 -5.60
C GLY A 423 5.17 28.13 -6.44
N GLN A 424 6.14 28.35 -7.33
CA GLN A 424 6.72 27.27 -8.16
C GLN A 424 7.83 26.51 -7.42
N GLU A 425 8.57 27.18 -6.55
CA GLU A 425 9.74 26.63 -5.85
C GLU A 425 9.55 26.57 -4.34
N GLY A 426 10.29 25.67 -3.69
CA GLY A 426 10.33 25.53 -2.24
C GLY A 426 9.26 24.61 -1.65
N VAL A 427 9.52 24.22 -0.40
CA VAL A 427 8.61 23.42 0.43
C VAL A 427 8.24 24.22 1.69
N PRO A 428 7.02 24.05 2.23
CA PRO A 428 6.58 24.77 3.43
C PRO A 428 7.20 24.15 4.71
N SER A 429 8.52 24.00 4.77
CA SER A 429 9.20 23.49 5.97
C SER A 429 9.08 24.50 7.12
N VAL A 430 9.18 24.04 8.37
CA VAL A 430 9.16 24.90 9.56
C VAL A 430 10.14 26.08 9.41
N SER A 431 11.33 25.81 8.87
CA SER A 431 12.34 26.85 8.60
C SER A 431 11.88 27.84 7.52
N ASN A 432 11.42 27.34 6.37
CA ASN A 432 11.02 28.19 5.25
C ASN A 432 9.81 29.07 5.60
N VAL A 433 8.82 28.50 6.30
CA VAL A 433 7.65 29.24 6.78
C VAL A 433 8.11 30.32 7.77
N PHE A 434 8.91 29.98 8.78
CA PHE A 434 9.41 30.96 9.73
C PHE A 434 10.17 32.11 9.06
N GLN A 435 11.04 31.82 8.09
CA GLN A 435 11.76 32.87 7.36
C GLN A 435 10.82 33.77 6.56
N ALA A 436 9.84 33.17 5.85
CA ALA A 436 8.87 33.91 5.05
C ALA A 436 7.97 34.81 5.91
N THR A 437 7.63 34.38 7.13
CA THR A 437 6.65 35.07 7.99
C THR A 437 7.25 35.69 9.25
N LYS A 438 8.59 35.77 9.36
CA LYS A 438 9.32 36.37 10.50
C LYS A 438 8.74 37.72 10.95
N HIS A 439 8.35 38.56 9.98
CA HIS A 439 7.87 39.91 10.24
C HIS A 439 6.36 39.97 10.46
N SER A 440 5.56 39.31 9.61
CA SER A 440 4.09 39.29 9.71
C SER A 440 3.60 38.44 10.91
N GLY A 441 4.26 37.33 11.18
CA GLY A 441 4.03 36.42 12.31
C GLY A 441 4.70 36.85 13.62
N ARG A 442 5.26 38.06 13.71
CA ARG A 442 6.09 38.49 14.85
C ARG A 442 5.41 38.31 16.20
N ILE A 443 4.15 38.74 16.35
CA ILE A 443 3.45 38.69 17.63
C ILE A 443 3.23 37.24 18.06
N PHE A 444 2.81 36.40 17.12
CA PHE A 444 2.63 34.97 17.33
C PHE A 444 3.93 34.31 17.83
N TYR A 445 5.06 34.56 17.17
CA TYR A 445 6.36 34.00 17.57
C TYR A 445 6.84 34.53 18.92
N THR A 446 6.73 35.83 19.19
CA THR A 446 7.16 36.40 20.47
C THR A 446 6.39 35.89 21.67
N LYS A 447 5.16 35.41 21.45
CA LYS A 447 4.31 34.79 22.48
C LYS A 447 4.46 33.26 22.56
N GLY A 448 5.51 32.69 21.98
CA GLY A 448 5.79 31.25 22.03
C GLY A 448 5.11 30.41 20.92
N GLY A 449 4.40 31.05 20.00
CA GLY A 449 3.98 30.44 18.75
C GLY A 449 5.17 30.03 17.89
N SER A 450 4.95 29.13 16.93
CA SER A 450 6.01 28.64 16.04
C SER A 450 5.42 28.24 14.69
N ALA A 451 6.24 28.26 13.62
CA ALA A 451 5.80 27.80 12.31
C ALA A 451 5.36 26.34 12.32
N LYS A 452 5.93 25.53 13.23
CA LYS A 452 5.49 24.16 13.51
C LYS A 452 4.03 24.09 13.94
N HIS A 453 3.57 24.98 14.83
CA HIS A 453 2.17 24.99 15.26
C HIS A 453 1.20 25.28 14.11
N ALA A 454 1.53 26.24 13.23
CA ALA A 454 0.72 26.55 12.06
C ALA A 454 0.69 25.41 11.04
N LEU A 455 1.85 24.80 10.77
CA LEU A 455 1.95 23.64 9.89
C LEU A 455 1.20 22.43 10.44
N GLU A 456 1.22 22.22 11.75
CA GLU A 456 0.47 21.14 12.41
C GLU A 456 -1.05 21.30 12.16
N ALA A 457 -1.57 22.51 12.40
CA ALA A 457 -2.98 22.83 12.17
C ALA A 457 -3.39 22.62 10.70
N VAL A 458 -2.57 23.06 9.75
CA VAL A 458 -2.83 22.83 8.32
C VAL A 458 -2.77 21.33 8.00
N MET A 459 -1.73 20.62 8.44
CA MET A 459 -1.53 19.21 8.11
C MET A 459 -2.61 18.29 8.68
N ARG A 460 -3.12 18.56 9.89
CA ARG A 460 -4.22 17.77 10.48
C ARG A 460 -5.49 17.93 9.65
N ARG A 461 -5.85 19.17 9.28
CA ARG A 461 -7.01 19.45 8.42
C ARG A 461 -6.88 18.83 7.03
N VAL A 462 -5.70 18.96 6.43
CA VAL A 462 -5.41 18.40 5.10
C VAL A 462 -5.51 16.88 5.12
N LYS A 463 -4.99 16.21 6.15
CA LYS A 463 -5.14 14.75 6.30
C LYS A 463 -6.60 14.38 6.50
N ALA A 464 -7.31 15.01 7.44
CA ALA A 464 -8.72 14.75 7.74
C ALA A 464 -9.62 14.89 6.50
N ALA A 465 -9.35 15.88 5.64
CA ALA A 465 -10.14 16.10 4.42
C ALA A 465 -9.70 15.23 3.22
N SER A 466 -8.55 14.58 3.31
CA SER A 466 -8.01 13.69 2.27
C SER A 466 -8.56 12.27 2.41
N PRO A 467 -8.38 11.42 1.40
CA PRO A 467 -8.59 9.99 1.55
C PRO A 467 -7.83 9.43 2.75
N ALA A 468 -6.64 9.89 3.15
CA ALA A 468 -5.94 9.29 4.31
C ALA A 468 -6.57 9.60 5.69
N GLY A 469 -7.63 10.41 5.75
CA GLY A 469 -8.31 10.82 6.99
C GLY A 469 -9.66 10.15 7.25
N ASP A 470 -10.37 10.68 8.23
CA ASP A 470 -11.71 10.27 8.68
C ASP A 470 -12.85 10.96 7.92
N GLY A 471 -12.60 12.15 7.36
CA GLY A 471 -13.47 12.79 6.39
C GLY A 471 -13.48 12.00 5.09
N VAL A 472 -14.64 11.88 4.44
CA VAL A 472 -14.90 11.02 3.26
C VAL A 472 -14.17 11.49 1.98
N GLY A 473 -12.94 12.03 2.09
CA GLY A 473 -12.23 12.63 0.97
C GLY A 473 -12.96 13.85 0.39
N VAL A 474 -13.72 14.58 1.20
CA VAL A 474 -14.55 15.72 0.76
C VAL A 474 -13.72 16.75 0.00
N PHE A 475 -12.45 16.94 0.38
CA PHE A 475 -11.55 17.78 -0.39
C PHE A 475 -11.32 17.23 -1.80
N ASP A 476 -10.98 15.95 -1.94
CA ASP A 476 -10.71 15.35 -3.25
C ASP A 476 -11.97 15.32 -4.12
N GLN A 477 -13.16 15.07 -3.54
CA GLN A 477 -14.43 15.12 -4.28
C GLN A 477 -14.73 16.52 -4.82
N ASN A 478 -14.51 17.56 -4.01
CA ASN A 478 -14.70 18.95 -4.44
C ASN A 478 -13.57 19.41 -5.38
N ALA A 479 -12.34 18.95 -5.16
CA ALA A 479 -11.17 19.27 -5.98
C ALA A 479 -11.22 18.54 -7.33
N GLU A 480 -11.88 17.39 -7.43
CA GLU A 480 -12.10 16.67 -8.69
C GLU A 480 -12.97 17.46 -9.67
N GLU A 481 -13.68 18.50 -9.23
CA GLU A 481 -14.36 19.46 -10.11
C GLU A 481 -13.42 20.59 -10.60
N SER A 482 -12.23 20.74 -10.00
CA SER A 482 -11.22 21.71 -10.40
C SER A 482 -10.38 21.19 -11.57
N GLY A 483 -10.38 21.92 -12.68
CA GLY A 483 -9.53 21.64 -13.83
C GLY A 483 -8.03 21.68 -13.53
N GLU A 484 -7.58 22.35 -12.45
CA GLU A 484 -6.18 22.34 -12.02
C GLU A 484 -5.81 20.97 -11.43
N TRP A 485 -6.63 20.44 -10.51
CA TRP A 485 -6.40 19.15 -9.85
C TRP A 485 -6.32 17.98 -10.82
N ILE A 486 -7.26 17.93 -11.77
CA ILE A 486 -7.35 16.85 -12.77
C ILE A 486 -6.05 16.74 -13.57
N ARG A 487 -5.39 17.88 -13.86
CA ARG A 487 -4.14 17.93 -14.64
C ARG A 487 -2.90 17.53 -13.84
N LEU A 488 -2.97 17.52 -12.50
CA LEU A 488 -1.82 17.16 -11.68
C LEU A 488 -1.55 15.65 -11.77
N PRO A 489 -0.29 15.24 -11.97
CA PRO A 489 0.07 13.83 -12.10
C PRO A 489 -0.24 13.08 -10.80
N LYS A 490 -0.76 11.86 -10.95
CA LYS A 490 -0.98 10.93 -9.83
C LYS A 490 0.36 10.33 -9.40
N CYS A 491 0.54 10.16 -8.10
CA CYS A 491 1.77 9.61 -7.53
C CYS A 491 1.45 8.77 -6.28
N GLU A 492 2.25 7.74 -6.01
CA GLU A 492 2.19 6.99 -4.75
C GLU A 492 2.47 7.89 -3.53
N ASN A 493 3.16 9.02 -3.73
CA ASN A 493 3.41 10.01 -2.68
C ASN A 493 2.21 10.94 -2.38
N ASP A 494 1.09 10.81 -3.09
CA ASP A 494 -0.06 11.71 -2.94
C ASP A 494 -0.71 11.65 -1.56
N LEU A 495 -0.52 10.56 -0.82
CA LEU A 495 -1.06 10.35 0.54
C LEU A 495 0.03 10.00 1.56
N GLU A 496 1.31 10.24 1.24
CA GLU A 496 2.44 9.94 2.13
C GLU A 496 2.65 11.03 3.20
N PHE A 497 1.61 11.26 4.00
CA PHE A 497 1.59 12.29 5.05
C PHE A 497 2.72 12.14 6.07
N ARG A 498 3.09 10.90 6.43
CA ARG A 498 4.16 10.65 7.40
C ARG A 498 5.51 11.18 6.90
N ILE A 499 5.91 10.80 5.69
CA ILE A 499 7.17 11.27 5.06
C ILE A 499 7.14 12.79 4.91
N VAL A 500 6.02 13.33 4.43
CA VAL A 500 5.86 14.78 4.23
C VAL A 500 6.05 15.52 5.55
N ARG A 501 5.41 15.10 6.64
CA ARG A 501 5.56 15.73 7.95
C ARG A 501 6.99 15.75 8.44
N ILE A 502 7.67 14.60 8.41
CA ILE A 502 9.08 14.47 8.82
C ILE A 502 9.95 15.44 8.02
N LYS A 503 9.77 15.49 6.69
CA LYS A 503 10.53 16.37 5.79
C LYS A 503 10.21 17.85 5.96
N LEU A 504 9.01 18.20 6.39
CA LEU A 504 8.64 19.58 6.74
C LEU A 504 9.15 20.00 8.13
N GLY A 505 9.69 19.09 8.93
CA GLY A 505 10.17 19.37 10.30
C GLY A 505 9.11 19.19 11.38
N LEU A 506 8.06 18.42 11.09
CA LEU A 506 7.03 17.98 12.02
C LEU A 506 7.35 16.55 12.50
N PRO A 507 6.89 16.14 13.70
CA PRO A 507 6.83 14.71 14.02
C PRO A 507 5.91 14.00 13.01
N GLY A 508 6.09 12.70 12.78
CA GLY A 508 5.10 11.91 12.07
C GLY A 508 3.81 11.79 12.87
N PHE A 509 2.77 11.26 12.22
CA PHE A 509 1.52 10.96 12.91
C PHE A 509 1.74 9.71 13.79
N SER A 510 1.54 9.85 15.10
CA SER A 510 1.64 8.73 16.04
C SER A 510 0.30 7.96 16.05
N PRO A 511 0.31 6.65 15.77
CA PRO A 511 -0.88 5.80 15.81
C PRO A 511 -1.65 5.87 17.14
N GLU A 512 -0.93 5.99 18.26
CA GLU A 512 -1.48 5.95 19.63
C GLU A 512 -2.18 7.25 20.04
N LYS A 513 -1.94 8.36 19.32
CA LYS A 513 -2.50 9.68 19.67
C LYS A 513 -3.61 10.15 18.73
N GLU A 514 -3.85 9.45 17.63
CA GLU A 514 -4.96 9.74 16.71
C GLU A 514 -6.27 9.07 17.12
N TYR A 515 -6.20 8.04 17.96
CA TYR A 515 -7.34 7.51 18.70
C TYR A 515 -7.21 7.99 20.15
N PRO A 516 -7.73 9.18 20.52
CA PRO A 516 -8.09 9.36 21.92
C PRO A 516 -9.03 8.18 22.23
N GLY A 517 -8.70 7.42 23.27
CA GLY A 517 -9.42 6.21 23.63
C GLY A 517 -10.92 6.44 23.47
N GLY A 518 -11.59 5.48 22.83
CA GLY A 518 -13.02 5.35 23.07
C GLY A 518 -13.18 5.42 24.57
N ASP A 519 -13.89 6.44 25.04
CA ASP A 519 -14.21 6.57 26.45
C ASP A 519 -14.66 5.19 26.93
N GLU A 520 -14.01 4.67 27.98
CA GLU A 520 -14.47 3.53 28.77
C GLU A 520 -15.77 3.92 29.51
N GLN A 521 -16.75 4.46 28.79
CA GLN A 521 -18.14 4.43 29.18
C GLN A 521 -18.73 3.25 28.43
N GLY A 522 -18.88 2.14 29.16
CA GLY A 522 -19.42 0.89 28.66
C GLY A 522 -20.66 1.08 27.80
N PHE A 523 -20.45 0.99 26.49
CA PHE A 523 -21.46 0.56 25.56
C PHE A 523 -21.12 -0.89 25.24
N GLY A 524 -22.05 -1.79 25.58
CA GLY A 524 -21.85 -3.23 25.47
C GLY A 524 -21.44 -3.68 24.07
N ASP A 525 -20.84 -4.86 24.05
CA ASP A 525 -20.11 -5.57 22.98
C ASP A 525 -20.75 -5.68 21.57
N ASP A 526 -21.73 -4.88 21.18
CA ASP A 526 -22.52 -5.09 19.95
C ASP A 526 -22.36 -4.00 18.86
N ALA A 527 -21.28 -3.21 18.83
CA ALA A 527 -21.11 -2.20 17.77
C ALA A 527 -19.67 -1.89 17.34
N MET A 528 -18.81 -2.91 17.26
CA MET A 528 -17.53 -2.84 16.51
C MET A 528 -17.35 -3.99 15.52
N PHE A 529 -18.43 -4.44 14.85
CA PHE A 529 -18.35 -5.39 13.75
C PHE A 529 -19.35 -5.07 12.64
#